data_AF-A0A7V6MYU8-F1
#
_entry.id   AF-A0A7V6MYU8-F1
#
_cell.length_a   1.000
_cell.length_b   1.000
_cell.length_c   1.000
_cell.angle_alpha   90.00
_cell.angle_beta   90.00
_cell.angle_gamma   90.00
#
_symmetry.space_group_name_H-M   'P 1'
#
loop_
_entity.id
_entity.type
_entity.pdbx_description
1 polymer ?
#
loop_
_entity_poly.entity_id
_entity_poly.type
_entity_poly.pdbx_seq_one_letter_code
_entity_poly.pdbx_strand_id
1 'polypeptide(L)'
;KADKPYYVPNQEELLKYSDPNYYEKSKQYHDLCKYSRKHFFAGDDEKAELLCENIMWKCRDDFNIQEVFGLFNTFEVNFKDEKQVNEVMQMVMELANNVRLWENNGHTPNEIFEKFEKPNLRPLPGKPFDFDATDMKTGNKVGRNDLCPCGSGKKYKKCCLGKDERN
;
A
#
# COMPACT_ATOMS: atom_id res chain seq x y z
N LYS A 1 12.39 14.39 -0.77
CA LYS A 1 11.22 14.97 -1.46
C LYS A 1 11.49 14.90 -2.95
N ALA A 2 10.90 13.93 -3.65
CA ALA A 2 11.04 13.79 -5.10
C ALA A 2 10.31 14.94 -5.83
N ASP A 3 10.63 15.20 -7.10
CA ASP A 3 10.09 16.25 -7.99
C ASP A 3 8.57 16.15 -8.29
N LYS A 4 7.74 15.78 -7.32
CA LYS A 4 6.30 15.63 -7.47
C LYS A 4 5.62 17.00 -7.33
N PRO A 5 4.84 17.47 -8.31
CA PRO A 5 4.11 18.74 -8.20
C PRO A 5 3.04 18.68 -7.12
N TYR A 6 2.70 19.82 -6.53
CA TYR A 6 1.58 19.92 -5.58
C TYR A 6 0.25 19.63 -6.24
N TYR A 7 -0.64 18.98 -5.50
CA TYR A 7 -2.04 18.95 -5.86
C TYR A 7 -2.63 20.36 -5.68
N VAL A 8 -3.27 20.87 -6.73
CA VAL A 8 -3.94 22.18 -6.71
C VAL A 8 -5.42 21.94 -6.99
N PRO A 9 -6.29 22.04 -5.98
CA PRO A 9 -7.73 21.91 -6.16
C PRO A 9 -8.29 23.10 -6.94
N ASN A 10 -9.53 22.95 -7.43
CA ASN A 10 -10.24 24.09 -8.02
C ASN A 10 -10.57 25.15 -6.94
N GLN A 11 -10.95 26.35 -7.38
CA GLN A 11 -11.19 27.47 -6.45
C GLN A 11 -12.28 27.14 -5.41
N GLU A 12 -13.37 26.50 -5.80
CA GLU A 12 -14.49 26.18 -4.91
C GLU A 12 -14.08 25.19 -3.82
N GLU A 13 -13.30 24.18 -4.17
CA GLU A 13 -12.74 23.20 -3.25
C GLU A 13 -11.67 23.84 -2.36
N LEU A 14 -10.79 24.67 -2.92
CA LEU A 14 -9.76 25.38 -2.16
C LEU A 14 -10.37 26.27 -1.06
N LEU A 15 -11.51 26.93 -1.35
CA LEU A 15 -12.21 27.75 -0.36
C LEU A 15 -12.70 26.94 0.84
N LYS A 16 -13.01 25.65 0.69
CA LYS A 16 -13.45 24.80 1.82
C LYS A 16 -12.34 24.62 2.86
N TYR A 17 -11.08 24.61 2.43
CA TYR A 17 -9.92 24.53 3.32
C TYR A 17 -9.66 25.82 4.12
N SER A 18 -10.45 26.88 3.92
CA SER A 18 -10.41 28.06 4.81
C SER A 18 -10.94 27.76 6.21
N ASP A 19 -11.79 26.73 6.36
CA ASP A 19 -12.21 26.21 7.67
C ASP A 19 -11.13 25.26 8.22
N PRO A 20 -10.52 25.57 9.38
CA PRO A 20 -9.50 24.72 10.00
C PRO A 20 -9.98 23.29 10.32
N ASN A 21 -11.30 23.09 10.49
CA ASN A 21 -11.89 21.80 10.78
C ASN A 21 -12.33 21.03 9.53
N TYR A 22 -12.19 21.64 8.35
CA TYR A 22 -12.57 20.98 7.11
C TYR A 22 -11.59 19.86 6.75
N TYR A 23 -12.17 18.74 6.35
CA TYR A 23 -11.47 17.65 5.69
C TYR A 23 -12.39 17.04 4.62
N GLU A 24 -11.77 16.46 3.60
CA GLU A 24 -12.50 15.86 2.49
C GLU A 24 -13.09 14.51 2.91
N LYS A 25 -14.42 14.41 2.92
CA LYS A 25 -15.14 13.15 3.13
C LYS A 25 -15.27 12.42 1.79
N SER A 26 -14.37 11.48 1.53
CA SER A 26 -14.39 10.66 0.31
C SER A 26 -15.57 9.70 0.27
N LYS A 27 -15.84 9.07 -0.88
CA LYS A 27 -16.84 8.01 -0.98
C LYS A 27 -16.56 6.87 -0.02
N GLN A 28 -15.29 6.48 0.11
CA GLN A 28 -14.82 5.41 1.00
C GLN A 28 -15.11 5.73 2.47
N TYR A 29 -14.99 7.01 2.87
CA TYR A 29 -15.37 7.46 4.20
C TYR A 29 -16.86 7.22 4.46
N HIS A 30 -17.72 7.63 3.53
CA HIS A 30 -19.16 7.43 3.64
C HIS A 30 -19.56 5.96 3.63
N ASP A 31 -18.90 5.13 2.83
CA ASP A 31 -19.12 3.68 2.78
C ASP A 31 -18.76 3.03 4.14
N LEU A 32 -17.63 3.41 4.75
CA LEU A 32 -17.23 2.94 6.07
C LEU A 32 -18.21 3.39 7.18
N CYS A 33 -18.67 4.65 7.15
CA CYS A 33 -19.71 5.14 8.08
C CYS A 33 -21.01 4.33 7.94
N LYS A 34 -21.47 4.12 6.71
CA LYS A 34 -22.69 3.37 6.44
C LYS A 34 -22.59 1.93 6.94
N TYR A 35 -21.43 1.29 6.74
CA TYR A 35 -21.18 -0.04 7.27
C TYR A 35 -21.19 -0.05 8.80
N SER A 36 -20.46 0.87 9.43
CA SER A 36 -20.34 0.96 10.89
C SER A 36 -21.68 1.19 11.58
N ARG A 37 -22.52 2.08 11.04
CA ARG A 37 -23.90 2.31 11.52
C ARG A 37 -24.75 1.04 11.47
N LYS A 38 -24.67 0.32 10.35
CA LYS A 38 -25.49 -0.88 10.13
C LYS A 38 -25.04 -2.08 10.97
N HIS A 39 -23.74 -2.26 11.15
CA HIS A 39 -23.17 -3.51 11.68
C HIS A 39 -22.68 -3.42 13.13
N PHE A 40 -22.30 -2.23 13.61
CA PHE A 40 -21.69 -2.06 14.93
C PHE A 40 -22.54 -1.20 15.87
N PHE A 41 -23.13 -0.12 15.38
CA PHE A 41 -23.83 0.86 16.22
C PHE A 41 -25.28 1.06 15.77
N ALA A 42 -26.08 0.00 15.84
CA ALA A 42 -27.49 0.08 15.49
C ALA A 42 -28.22 1.05 16.43
N GLY A 43 -28.62 2.22 15.90
CA GLY A 43 -29.34 3.26 16.63
C GLY A 43 -28.45 4.33 17.27
N ASP A 44 -27.13 4.27 17.11
CA ASP A 44 -26.17 5.29 17.58
C ASP A 44 -25.30 5.76 16.41
N ASP A 45 -25.91 6.60 15.56
CA ASP A 45 -25.27 7.12 14.35
C ASP A 45 -24.10 8.06 14.68
N GLU A 46 -24.14 8.73 15.83
CA GLU A 46 -23.07 9.63 16.30
C GLU A 46 -21.82 8.84 16.67
N LYS A 47 -21.94 7.74 17.43
CA LYS A 47 -20.79 6.88 17.77
C LYS A 47 -20.17 6.25 16.53
N ALA A 48 -20.99 5.87 15.55
CA ALA A 48 -20.50 5.35 14.27
C ALA A 48 -19.71 6.40 13.47
N GLU A 49 -20.23 7.63 13.40
CA GLU A 49 -19.52 8.70 12.70
C GLU A 49 -18.23 9.06 13.43
N LEU A 50 -18.25 9.17 14.76
CA LEU A 50 -17.07 9.44 15.57
C LEU A 50 -15.97 8.38 15.37
N LEU A 51 -16.30 7.08 15.31
CA LEU A 51 -15.33 6.03 14.99
C LEU A 51 -14.67 6.29 13.63
N CYS A 52 -15.48 6.55 12.60
CA CYS A 52 -14.97 6.79 11.26
C CYS A 52 -14.14 8.07 11.15
N GLU A 53 -14.49 9.14 11.87
CA GLU A 53 -13.68 10.36 11.95
C GLU A 53 -12.32 10.06 12.57
N ASN A 54 -12.28 9.32 13.69
CA ASN A 54 -11.03 8.92 14.32
C ASN A 54 -10.16 8.07 13.38
N ILE A 55 -10.76 7.13 12.64
CA ILE A 55 -10.04 6.34 11.63
C ILE A 55 -9.52 7.25 10.51
N MET A 56 -10.32 8.20 10.02
CA MET A 56 -9.89 9.14 8.98
C MET A 56 -8.69 9.97 9.42
N TRP A 57 -8.70 10.48 10.66
CA TRP A 57 -7.56 11.20 11.22
C TRP A 57 -6.31 10.32 11.30
N LYS A 58 -6.44 9.05 11.69
CA LYS A 58 -5.34 8.08 11.65
C LYS A 58 -4.82 7.80 10.24
N CYS A 59 -5.70 7.78 9.24
CA CYS A 59 -5.30 7.64 7.83
C CYS A 59 -4.57 8.87 7.28
N ARG A 60 -4.88 10.07 7.79
CA ARG A 60 -4.30 11.33 7.34
C ARG A 60 -2.92 11.61 7.96
N ASP A 61 -2.69 11.10 9.16
CA ASP A 61 -1.44 11.21 9.91
C ASP A 61 -0.56 9.96 9.68
N ASP A 62 0.33 9.62 10.62
CA ASP A 62 1.20 8.43 10.55
C ASP A 62 0.38 7.13 10.60
N PHE A 63 -0.13 6.70 9.44
CA PHE A 63 -1.07 5.59 9.34
C PHE A 63 -0.48 4.28 9.87
N ASN A 64 -1.07 3.79 10.95
CA ASN A 64 -0.71 2.53 11.58
C ASN A 64 -1.94 1.66 11.83
N ILE A 65 -1.96 0.49 11.21
CA ILE A 65 -3.09 -0.44 11.32
C ILE A 65 -3.34 -0.92 12.75
N GLN A 66 -2.30 -1.04 13.58
CA GLN A 66 -2.45 -1.47 14.98
C GLN A 66 -3.19 -0.42 15.81
N GLU A 67 -2.96 0.87 15.54
CA GLU A 67 -3.69 1.95 16.18
C GLU A 67 -5.16 1.98 15.75
N VAL A 68 -5.42 1.69 14.47
CA VAL A 68 -6.79 1.53 13.97
C VAL A 68 -7.51 0.37 14.68
N PHE A 69 -6.84 -0.77 14.88
CA PHE A 69 -7.37 -1.85 15.72
C PHE A 69 -7.65 -1.40 17.17
N GLY A 70 -6.76 -0.58 17.73
CA GLY A 70 -6.97 0.06 19.03
C GLY A 70 -8.24 0.91 19.10
N LEU A 71 -8.60 1.61 18.02
CA LEU A 71 -9.86 2.35 17.93
C LEU A 71 -11.07 1.43 17.98
N PHE A 72 -11.08 0.34 17.21
CA PHE A 72 -12.20 -0.62 17.26
C PHE A 72 -12.43 -1.18 18.67
N ASN A 73 -11.35 -1.47 19.41
CA ASN A 73 -11.45 -1.90 20.81
C ASN A 73 -11.97 -0.79 21.74
N THR A 74 -11.50 0.45 21.56
CA THR A 74 -11.93 1.62 22.36
C THR A 74 -13.42 1.92 22.18
N PHE A 75 -13.93 1.72 20.97
CA PHE A 75 -15.35 1.91 20.66
C PHE A 75 -16.21 0.68 20.95
N GLU A 76 -15.62 -0.37 21.54
CA GLU A 76 -16.27 -1.62 21.92
C GLU A 76 -16.92 -2.34 20.72
N VAL A 77 -16.27 -2.27 19.56
CA VAL A 77 -16.72 -2.95 18.34
C VAL A 77 -16.50 -4.45 18.48
N ASN A 78 -17.58 -5.22 18.38
CA ASN A 78 -17.51 -6.67 18.40
C ASN A 78 -17.64 -7.25 16.99
N PHE A 79 -16.57 -7.90 16.52
CA PHE A 79 -16.55 -8.58 15.23
C PHE A 79 -17.09 -10.00 15.37
N LYS A 80 -17.87 -10.46 14.38
CA LYS A 80 -18.48 -11.80 14.38
C LYS A 80 -17.51 -12.89 13.98
N ASP A 81 -16.69 -12.60 12.96
CA ASP A 81 -15.75 -13.54 12.38
C ASP A 81 -14.56 -12.81 11.74
N GLU A 82 -13.53 -13.58 11.36
CA GLU A 82 -12.34 -13.08 10.68
C GLU A 82 -12.66 -12.46 9.31
N LYS A 83 -13.72 -12.91 8.63
CA LYS A 83 -14.11 -12.36 7.33
C LYS A 83 -14.61 -10.93 7.46
N GLN A 84 -15.37 -10.65 8.51
CA GLN A 84 -15.86 -9.31 8.83
C GLN A 84 -14.70 -8.38 9.19
N VAL A 85 -13.71 -8.88 9.93
CA VAL A 85 -12.48 -8.13 10.21
C VAL A 85 -11.79 -7.78 8.90
N ASN A 86 -11.57 -8.75 8.02
CA ASN A 86 -10.91 -8.52 6.73
C ASN A 86 -11.68 -7.54 5.85
N GLU A 87 -13.01 -7.64 5.78
CA GLU A 87 -13.87 -6.70 5.04
C GLU A 87 -13.70 -5.26 5.56
N VAL A 88 -13.74 -5.08 6.88
CA VAL A 88 -13.56 -3.75 7.50
C VAL A 88 -12.16 -3.21 7.30
N MET A 89 -11.14 -4.04 7.46
CA MET A 89 -9.75 -3.63 7.19
C MET A 89 -9.55 -3.25 5.73
N GLN A 90 -10.21 -3.95 4.80
CA GLN A 90 -10.17 -3.60 3.38
C GLN A 90 -10.83 -2.24 3.13
N MET A 91 -11.98 -1.94 3.77
CA MET A 91 -12.59 -0.60 3.71
C MET A 91 -11.70 0.49 4.31
N VAL A 92 -11.00 0.21 5.42
CA VAL A 92 -10.04 1.14 6.02
C VAL A 92 -8.86 1.40 5.07
N MET A 93 -8.31 0.36 4.44
CA MET A 93 -7.22 0.52 3.47
C MET A 93 -7.66 1.28 2.24
N GLU A 94 -8.86 1.01 1.73
CA GLU A 94 -9.46 1.79 0.64
C GLU A 94 -9.63 3.26 1.04
N LEU A 95 -10.08 3.55 2.27
CA LEU A 95 -10.13 4.91 2.78
C LEU A 95 -8.72 5.53 2.81
N ALA A 96 -7.74 4.86 3.40
CA ALA A 96 -6.36 5.35 3.51
C ALA A 96 -5.75 5.68 2.13
N ASN A 97 -6.02 4.86 1.12
CA ASN A 97 -5.54 5.08 -0.24
C ASN A 97 -6.21 6.27 -0.97
N ASN A 98 -7.33 6.77 -0.44
CA ASN A 98 -8.11 7.88 -1.00
C ASN A 98 -8.12 9.13 -0.11
N VAL A 99 -7.28 9.21 0.92
CA VAL A 99 -7.08 10.41 1.75
C VAL A 99 -5.88 11.21 1.24
N ARG A 100 -5.99 12.54 1.25
CA ARG A 100 -4.90 13.46 0.85
C ARG A 100 -3.86 13.57 1.95
N LEU A 101 -2.59 13.36 1.61
CA LEU A 101 -1.47 13.36 2.56
C LEU A 101 -0.50 14.52 2.29
N TRP A 102 0.09 15.06 3.36
CA TRP A 102 1.06 16.15 3.27
C TRP A 102 2.38 15.68 2.63
N GLU A 103 2.80 14.47 2.98
CA GLU A 103 3.98 13.76 2.46
C GLU A 103 3.90 13.57 0.94
N ASN A 104 2.67 13.47 0.43
CA ASN A 104 2.35 13.32 -0.99
C ASN A 104 2.05 14.66 -1.67
N ASN A 105 2.46 15.80 -1.08
CA ASN A 105 2.20 17.14 -1.62
C ASN A 105 0.71 17.39 -1.93
N GLY A 106 -0.18 16.84 -1.10
CA GLY A 106 -1.63 16.99 -1.20
C GLY A 106 -2.33 15.97 -2.12
N HIS A 107 -1.60 15.06 -2.76
CA HIS A 107 -2.21 13.95 -3.52
C HIS A 107 -2.61 12.79 -2.60
N THR A 108 -3.59 11.99 -3.02
CA THR A 108 -3.88 10.70 -2.37
C THR A 108 -2.87 9.63 -2.80
N PRO A 109 -2.65 8.57 -2.00
CA PRO A 109 -1.81 7.44 -2.42
C PRO A 109 -2.21 6.86 -3.79
N ASN A 110 -3.52 6.72 -4.06
CA ASN A 110 -4.01 6.26 -5.37
C ASN A 110 -3.67 7.23 -6.51
N GLU A 111 -3.82 8.54 -6.30
CA GLU A 111 -3.43 9.55 -7.29
C GLU A 111 -1.93 9.50 -7.57
N ILE A 112 -1.11 9.29 -6.54
CA ILE A 112 0.33 9.12 -6.68
C ILE A 112 0.66 7.90 -7.53
N PHE A 113 0.06 6.76 -7.18
CA PHE A 113 0.26 5.50 -7.88
C PHE A 113 -0.10 5.64 -9.37
N GLU A 114 -1.32 6.10 -9.67
CA GLU A 114 -1.82 6.17 -11.04
C GLU A 114 -1.02 7.15 -11.91
N LYS A 115 -0.64 8.31 -11.38
CA LYS A 115 0.03 9.36 -12.17
C LYS A 115 1.54 9.16 -12.29
N PHE A 116 2.20 8.72 -11.23
CA PHE A 116 3.68 8.77 -11.16
C PHE A 116 4.33 7.39 -11.09
N GLU A 117 3.68 6.38 -10.53
CA GLU A 117 4.29 5.06 -10.33
C GLU A 117 3.91 4.09 -11.44
N LYS A 118 2.62 3.98 -11.73
CA LYS A 118 2.05 3.07 -12.73
C LYS A 118 2.68 3.18 -14.12
N PRO A 119 2.98 4.37 -14.67
CA PRO A 119 3.67 4.47 -15.96
C PRO A 119 5.10 3.90 -15.96
N ASN A 120 5.74 3.85 -14.78
CA ASN A 120 7.09 3.34 -14.60
C ASN A 120 7.12 1.84 -14.23
N LEU A 121 5.96 1.24 -13.95
CA LEU A 121 5.87 -0.18 -13.66
C LEU A 121 6.08 -0.99 -14.94
N ARG A 122 6.88 -2.05 -14.82
CA ARG A 122 6.98 -3.05 -15.88
C ARG A 122 5.74 -3.96 -15.82
N PRO A 123 5.16 -4.34 -16.97
CA PRO A 123 4.09 -5.31 -16.98
C PRO A 123 4.57 -6.59 -16.32
N LEU A 124 3.68 -7.25 -15.57
CA LEU A 124 3.94 -8.59 -15.06
C LEU A 124 4.29 -9.50 -16.25
N PRO A 125 5.30 -10.37 -16.12
CA PRO A 125 5.55 -11.37 -17.16
C PRO A 125 4.27 -12.18 -17.38
N GLY A 126 3.88 -12.37 -18.64
CA GLY A 126 2.65 -13.10 -19.01
C GLY A 126 2.67 -14.58 -18.64
N LYS A 127 3.80 -15.07 -18.16
CA LYS A 127 3.94 -16.35 -17.47
C LYS A 127 4.22 -16.06 -16.00
N PRO A 128 3.63 -16.81 -15.06
CA PRO A 128 4.12 -16.83 -13.69
C PRO A 128 5.65 -16.93 -13.74
N PHE A 129 6.35 -16.19 -12.88
CA PHE A 129 7.77 -16.48 -12.70
C PHE A 129 7.87 -17.97 -12.40
N ASP A 130 8.40 -18.74 -13.35
CA ASP A 130 8.79 -20.11 -13.11
C ASP A 130 9.92 -20.02 -12.09
N PHE A 131 9.54 -19.98 -10.82
CA PHE A 131 10.41 -20.30 -9.71
C PHE A 131 10.64 -21.79 -9.84
N ASP A 132 11.48 -22.16 -10.82
CA ASP A 132 11.90 -23.52 -10.99
C ASP A 132 12.62 -23.85 -9.69
N ALA A 133 11.95 -24.58 -8.80
CA ALA A 133 12.48 -24.99 -7.51
C ALA A 133 13.72 -25.90 -7.70
N THR A 134 14.03 -26.26 -8.96
CA THR A 134 15.32 -26.82 -9.34
C THR A 134 16.44 -25.79 -9.22
N ASP A 135 16.29 -24.49 -9.48
CA ASP A 135 17.41 -23.53 -9.37
C ASP A 135 17.85 -23.29 -7.91
N MET A 136 16.93 -23.47 -6.94
CA MET A 136 17.26 -23.51 -5.51
C MET A 136 17.80 -24.88 -5.02
N LYS A 137 17.64 -25.95 -5.79
CA LYS A 137 18.19 -27.30 -5.48
C LYS A 137 19.40 -27.68 -6.34
N THR A 138 19.63 -26.98 -7.44
CA THR A 138 20.77 -27.08 -8.34
C THR A 138 21.43 -25.72 -8.42
N GLY A 139 21.76 -25.16 -7.26
CA GLY A 139 23.03 -24.45 -7.15
C GLY A 139 24.16 -25.44 -7.46
N ASN A 140 24.30 -25.84 -8.72
CA ASN A 140 25.53 -26.39 -9.26
C ASN A 140 26.52 -25.24 -9.21
N LYS A 141 27.02 -24.98 -8.00
CA LYS A 141 28.15 -24.09 -7.75
C LYS A 141 29.26 -24.66 -8.60
N VAL A 142 29.44 -24.10 -9.79
CA VAL A 142 30.53 -24.49 -10.68
C VAL A 142 31.80 -24.32 -9.88
N GLY A 143 32.46 -25.44 -9.57
CA GLY A 143 33.66 -25.43 -8.79
C GLY A 143 34.70 -24.56 -9.49
N ARG A 144 35.50 -23.81 -8.74
CA ARG A 144 36.54 -22.91 -9.28
C ARG A 144 37.44 -23.59 -10.33
N ASN A 145 37.63 -24.91 -10.23
CA ASN A 145 38.44 -25.71 -11.16
C ASN A 145 37.66 -26.47 -12.24
N ASP A 146 36.34 -26.46 -12.22
CA ASP A 146 35.49 -27.19 -13.18
C ASP A 146 35.49 -26.51 -14.55
N LEU A 147 35.07 -27.24 -15.59
CA LEU A 147 34.93 -26.67 -16.92
C LEU A 147 33.87 -25.56 -16.92
N CYS A 148 34.21 -24.45 -17.56
CA CYS A 148 33.38 -23.25 -17.55
C CYS A 148 32.09 -23.47 -18.37
N PRO A 149 30.91 -23.12 -17.82
CA PRO A 149 29.62 -23.35 -18.49
C PRO A 149 29.42 -22.52 -19.76
N CYS A 150 30.26 -21.52 -20.03
CA CYS A 150 30.21 -20.72 -21.27
C CYS A 150 30.74 -21.46 -22.52
N GLY A 151 31.09 -22.74 -22.41
CA GLY A 151 31.54 -23.55 -23.55
C GLY A 151 32.97 -23.30 -24.01
N SER A 152 33.77 -22.53 -23.26
CA SER A 152 35.14 -22.17 -23.64
C SER A 152 36.17 -23.31 -23.53
N GLY A 153 35.79 -24.45 -22.94
CA GLY A 153 36.69 -25.57 -22.64
C GLY A 153 37.74 -25.28 -21.56
N LYS A 154 37.72 -24.10 -20.93
CA LYS A 154 38.67 -23.68 -19.88
C LYS A 154 38.08 -23.90 -18.48
N LYS A 155 38.94 -24.03 -17.46
CA LYS A 155 38.49 -24.04 -16.06
C LYS A 155 37.79 -22.73 -15.68
N TYR A 156 36.74 -22.78 -14.86
CA TYR A 156 35.88 -21.64 -14.51
C TYR A 156 36.68 -20.45 -13.95
N LYS A 157 37.67 -20.70 -13.08
CA LYS A 157 38.59 -19.65 -12.57
C LYS A 157 39.42 -18.91 -13.62
N LYS A 158 39.65 -19.52 -14.77
CA LYS A 158 40.43 -18.94 -15.87
C LYS A 158 39.55 -18.35 -16.96
N CYS A 159 38.23 -18.33 -16.78
CA CYS A 159 37.29 -17.89 -17.80
C CYS A 159 36.33 -16.81 -17.28
N CYS A 160 35.21 -17.20 -16.65
CA CYS A 160 34.16 -16.24 -16.27
C CYS A 160 34.33 -15.69 -14.84
N LEU A 161 34.95 -16.46 -13.93
CA LEU A 161 35.04 -16.05 -12.52
C LEU A 161 35.77 -14.71 -12.29
N GLY A 162 36.76 -14.36 -13.12
CA GLY A 162 37.47 -13.07 -13.03
C GLY A 162 36.89 -11.95 -13.90
N LYS A 163 35.76 -12.21 -14.58
CA LYS A 163 35.01 -11.20 -15.35
C LYS A 163 33.80 -10.68 -14.57
N ASP A 164 33.25 -11.48 -13.67
CA ASP A 164 32.10 -11.09 -12.83
C ASP A 164 32.48 -10.06 -11.74
N GLU A 165 33.76 -9.94 -11.35
CA GLU A 165 34.23 -8.98 -10.33
C GLU A 165 34.50 -7.56 -10.88
N ARG A 166 34.17 -7.27 -12.15
CA ARG A 166 34.38 -5.97 -12.81
C ARG A 166 33.09 -5.29 -13.29
N ASN A 167 31.97 -5.54 -12.59
CA ASN A 167 30.75 -4.74 -12.67
C ASN A 167 30.26 -4.40 -11.26
#